data_AF-A0A0S8CWS1-F1
#
_entry.id   AF-A0A0S8CWS1-F1
#
_cell.length_a   1.000
_cell.length_b   1.000
_cell.length_c   1.000
_cell.angle_alpha   90.00
_cell.angle_beta   90.00
_cell.angle_gamma   90.00
#
_symmetry.space_group_name_H-M   'P 1'
#
loop_
_entity.id
_entity.type
_entity.pdbx_description
1 polymer ?
#
loop_
_entity_poly.entity_id
_entity_poly.type
_entity_poly.pdbx_seq_one_letter_code
_entity_poly.pdbx_strand_id
1 'polypeptide(L)'
;MEIIRKWIQTLMALLVNGSWSFSYTRTIYQGPLKVVCSPGLNCYSCPAATTYCPIGSLQQLMAGIRIALENGQNFFGLYVIGTMGVLGGAFGRLICGWACPFGLIQELLYKIPSKKFSIPQKLNYVKYGFLLFFVILLPLTVVDDFGYGELWFCKYVCPAGTLEAGLPMLVLQPALSQTIGLVFYNKLTILIGFIIWSILASRPFCRTACPLGAFYALFKKLKLVKLRFSAENCTKCEACHPVCPMGVKFNESPDDAECISCLKCMNQACKFDAITLEIAGIPFGSQGGLRMHRPKPGDAAT
;
A
#
# COMPACT_ATOMS: atom_id res chain seq x y z
N MET A 1 -19.53 6.24 4.66
CA MET A 1 -18.21 6.26 4.00
C MET A 1 -17.32 5.06 4.32
N GLU A 2 -17.16 4.62 5.58
CA GLU A 2 -16.29 3.46 5.87
C GLU A 2 -16.75 2.13 5.23
N ILE A 3 -18.07 1.89 5.19
CA ILE A 3 -18.64 0.69 4.57
C ILE A 3 -18.31 0.68 3.07
N ILE A 4 -18.49 1.83 2.39
CA ILE A 4 -18.16 2.01 0.97
C ILE A 4 -16.68 1.74 0.72
N ARG A 5 -15.78 2.29 1.55
CA ARG A 5 -14.33 2.02 1.44
C ARG A 5 -14.01 0.53 1.53
N LYS A 6 -14.63 -0.19 2.48
CA LYS A 6 -14.43 -1.64 2.63
C LYS A 6 -14.95 -2.42 1.42
N TRP A 7 -16.12 -2.06 0.90
CA TRP A 7 -16.64 -2.67 -0.33
C TRP A 7 -15.71 -2.47 -1.51
N ILE A 8 -15.19 -1.26 -1.70
CA ILE A 8 -14.21 -0.97 -2.77
C ILE A 8 -12.94 -1.78 -2.57
N GLN A 9 -12.40 -1.86 -1.34
CA GLN A 9 -11.23 -2.67 -1.04
C GLN A 9 -11.45 -4.16 -1.36
N THR A 10 -12.59 -4.72 -0.97
CA THR A 10 -12.93 -6.12 -1.22
C THR A 10 -13.13 -6.39 -2.71
N LEU A 11 -13.86 -5.52 -3.41
CA LEU A 11 -14.08 -5.64 -4.85
C LEU A 11 -12.76 -5.55 -5.63
N MET A 12 -11.88 -4.62 -5.26
CA MET A 12 -10.55 -4.52 -5.85
C MET A 12 -9.69 -5.76 -5.56
N ALA A 13 -9.73 -6.28 -4.34
CA ALA A 13 -9.02 -7.51 -3.99
C ALA A 13 -9.50 -8.71 -4.82
N LEU A 14 -10.81 -8.82 -5.05
CA LEU A 14 -11.42 -9.85 -5.88
C LEU A 14 -11.08 -9.69 -7.37
N LEU A 15 -11.12 -8.47 -7.91
CA LEU A 15 -10.78 -8.22 -9.33
C LEU A 15 -9.30 -8.50 -9.61
N VAL A 16 -8.42 -8.04 -8.73
CA VAL A 16 -6.96 -8.22 -8.82
C VAL A 16 -6.55 -9.68 -8.62
N ASN A 17 -7.37 -10.46 -7.89
CA ASN A 17 -7.19 -11.90 -7.65
C ASN A 17 -8.34 -12.75 -8.24
N GLY A 18 -8.87 -12.33 -9.39
CA GLY A 18 -10.08 -12.91 -9.97
C GLY A 18 -9.88 -14.21 -10.74
N SER A 19 -8.64 -14.69 -10.88
CA SER A 19 -8.40 -15.98 -11.53
C SER A 19 -8.74 -17.09 -10.54
N TRP A 20 -9.80 -17.84 -10.79
CA TRP A 20 -10.17 -19.03 -10.00
C TRP A 20 -9.80 -20.35 -10.70
N SER A 21 -9.28 -20.27 -11.92
CA SER A 21 -8.87 -21.45 -12.70
C SER A 21 -7.72 -22.23 -12.04
N PHE A 22 -6.97 -21.61 -11.12
CA PHE A 22 -5.87 -22.26 -10.42
C PHE A 22 -6.29 -23.48 -9.59
N SER A 23 -7.54 -23.55 -9.12
CA SER A 23 -8.04 -24.71 -8.38
C SER A 23 -8.05 -25.97 -9.26
N TYR A 24 -8.25 -25.79 -10.57
CA TYR A 24 -8.25 -26.88 -11.55
C TYR A 24 -6.87 -27.08 -12.18
N THR A 25 -6.24 -26.00 -12.66
CA THR A 25 -4.98 -26.08 -13.42
C THR A 25 -3.74 -26.27 -12.52
N ARG A 26 -3.83 -25.95 -11.22
CA ARG A 26 -2.71 -25.96 -10.24
C ARG A 26 -1.48 -25.18 -10.68
N THR A 27 -1.63 -24.26 -11.64
CA THR A 27 -0.58 -23.44 -12.21
C THR A 27 -0.91 -21.97 -12.06
N ILE A 28 0.08 -21.12 -12.32
CA ILE A 28 -0.03 -19.67 -12.28
C ILE A 28 -0.85 -19.20 -13.49
N TYR A 29 -1.78 -18.26 -13.28
CA TYR A 29 -2.48 -17.61 -14.38
C TYR A 29 -1.48 -16.91 -15.33
N GLN A 30 -1.58 -17.16 -16.64
CA GLN A 30 -0.74 -16.57 -17.69
C GLN A 30 -1.57 -15.83 -18.76
N GLY A 31 -2.80 -15.41 -18.42
CA GLY A 31 -3.68 -14.74 -19.38
C GLY A 31 -3.29 -13.29 -19.69
N PRO A 32 -3.98 -12.64 -20.64
CA PRO A 32 -3.59 -11.36 -21.20
C PRO A 32 -3.62 -10.20 -20.19
N LEU A 33 -4.43 -10.29 -19.13
CA LEU A 33 -4.51 -9.26 -18.08
C LEU A 33 -3.22 -9.14 -17.26
N LYS A 34 -2.33 -10.14 -17.34
CA LYS A 34 -1.08 -10.18 -16.58
C LYS A 34 0.01 -9.25 -17.11
N VAL A 35 -0.35 -8.37 -18.04
CA VAL A 35 0.45 -7.22 -18.49
C VAL A 35 0.03 -5.89 -17.85
N VAL A 36 -1.00 -5.91 -16.98
CA VAL A 36 -1.48 -4.71 -16.31
C VAL A 36 -0.89 -4.61 -14.90
N CYS A 37 -0.33 -3.43 -14.57
CA CYS A 37 0.10 -3.08 -13.22
C CYS A 37 -1.08 -3.14 -12.24
N SER A 38 -0.98 -3.95 -11.19
CA SER A 38 -1.91 -3.86 -10.07
C SER A 38 -1.78 -2.48 -9.40
N PRO A 39 -2.88 -1.81 -9.02
CA PRO A 39 -2.79 -0.55 -8.31
C PRO A 39 -2.09 -0.71 -6.96
N GLY A 40 -2.37 -1.82 -6.26
CA GLY A 40 -1.82 -2.14 -4.95
C GLY A 40 -0.62 -3.09 -4.99
N LEU A 41 -0.19 -3.49 -3.79
CA LEU A 41 0.75 -4.59 -3.66
C LEU A 41 0.01 -5.90 -3.95
N ASN A 42 0.57 -6.69 -4.88
CA ASN A 42 0.13 -8.02 -5.27
C ASN A 42 1.36 -8.91 -5.48
N CYS A 43 1.20 -10.14 -5.95
CA CYS A 43 2.30 -11.03 -6.33
C CYS A 43 2.12 -11.60 -7.73
N TYR A 44 3.13 -11.50 -8.58
CA TYR A 44 3.11 -12.11 -9.92
C TYR A 44 2.92 -13.63 -9.87
N SER A 45 3.55 -14.29 -8.90
CA SER A 45 3.47 -15.73 -8.71
C SER A 45 2.21 -16.20 -8.00
N CYS A 46 1.30 -15.28 -7.62
CA CYS A 46 0.02 -15.67 -7.03
C CYS A 46 -0.81 -16.40 -8.09
N PRO A 47 -1.32 -17.61 -7.81
CA PRO A 47 -2.18 -18.35 -8.74
C PRO A 47 -3.45 -17.59 -9.12
N ALA A 48 -3.98 -16.82 -8.17
CA ALA A 48 -5.22 -16.08 -8.35
C ALA A 48 -5.01 -14.70 -9.00
N ALA A 49 -3.78 -14.19 -9.05
CA ALA A 49 -3.50 -12.84 -9.53
C ALA A 49 -3.69 -12.72 -11.05
N THR A 50 -4.61 -11.83 -11.44
CA THR A 50 -4.87 -11.46 -12.84
C THR A 50 -3.91 -10.40 -13.35
N THR A 51 -3.34 -9.59 -12.44
CA THR A 51 -2.44 -8.46 -12.70
C THR A 51 -1.07 -8.71 -12.07
N TYR A 52 -0.04 -8.00 -12.54
CA TYR A 52 1.31 -8.14 -11.97
C TYR A 52 1.58 -7.16 -10.83
N CYS A 53 2.58 -7.47 -10.01
CA CYS A 53 3.02 -6.61 -8.92
C CYS A 53 3.87 -5.45 -9.44
N PRO A 54 3.51 -4.18 -9.18
CA PRO A 54 4.30 -3.03 -9.65
C PRO A 54 5.74 -3.06 -9.12
N ILE A 55 5.94 -3.50 -7.87
CA ILE A 55 7.30 -3.62 -7.30
C ILE A 55 8.09 -4.76 -7.91
N GLY A 56 7.46 -5.92 -8.16
CA GLY A 56 8.14 -7.03 -8.82
C GLY A 56 8.62 -6.63 -10.22
N SER A 57 7.77 -5.94 -10.98
CA SER A 57 8.13 -5.46 -12.33
C SER A 57 9.15 -4.34 -12.30
N LEU A 58 9.12 -3.46 -11.29
CA LEU A 58 10.17 -2.46 -11.09
C LEU A 58 11.51 -3.13 -10.78
N GLN A 59 11.53 -4.18 -9.95
CA GLN A 59 12.75 -4.95 -9.69
C GLN A 59 13.24 -5.69 -10.93
N GLN A 60 12.34 -6.28 -11.72
CA GLN A 60 12.71 -6.93 -12.98
C GLN A 60 13.34 -5.93 -13.96
N LEU A 61 12.80 -4.72 -14.01
CA LEU A 61 13.38 -3.63 -14.79
C LEU A 61 14.80 -3.28 -14.29
N MET A 62 14.98 -3.09 -12.99
CA MET A 62 16.30 -2.77 -12.42
C MET A 62 17.31 -3.91 -12.61
N ALA A 63 16.87 -5.17 -12.49
CA ALA A 63 17.71 -6.34 -12.71
C ALA A 63 18.22 -6.49 -14.16
N GLY A 64 17.42 -6.04 -15.14
CA GLY A 64 17.74 -6.16 -16.57
C GLY A 64 18.39 -4.92 -17.20
N ILE A 65 18.33 -3.76 -16.54
CA ILE A 65 18.72 -2.47 -17.16
C ILE A 65 20.20 -2.41 -17.54
N ARG A 66 21.09 -3.09 -16.80
CA ARG A 66 22.52 -3.11 -17.09
C ARG A 66 22.80 -3.78 -18.44
N ILE A 67 22.33 -5.02 -18.60
CA ILE A 67 22.48 -5.80 -19.84
C ILE A 67 21.77 -5.10 -21.00
N ALA A 68 20.59 -4.53 -20.75
CA ALA A 68 19.86 -3.73 -21.72
C ALA A 68 20.70 -2.58 -22.29
N LEU A 69 21.39 -1.86 -21.40
CA LEU A 69 22.24 -0.73 -21.76
C LEU A 69 23.52 -1.17 -22.48
N GLU A 70 24.13 -2.27 -22.03
CA GLU A 70 25.30 -2.89 -22.67
C GLU A 70 24.98 -3.36 -24.10
N ASN A 71 23.77 -3.85 -24.36
CA ASN A 71 23.32 -4.31 -25.68
C ASN A 71 22.73 -3.20 -26.57
N GLY A 72 22.77 -1.93 -26.14
CA GLY A 72 22.29 -0.79 -26.93
C GLY A 72 20.78 -0.81 -27.22
N GLN A 73 20.00 -1.59 -26.47
CA GLN A 73 18.55 -1.63 -26.63
C GLN A 73 17.89 -0.53 -25.78
N ASN A 74 17.17 0.39 -26.41
CA ASN A 74 16.32 1.35 -25.70
C ASN A 74 15.05 0.63 -25.21
N PHE A 75 15.02 0.27 -23.92
CA PHE A 75 14.07 -0.70 -23.38
C PHE A 75 12.64 -0.20 -23.13
N PHE A 76 11.68 -1.12 -23.35
CA PHE A 76 10.25 -1.14 -22.98
C PHE A 76 9.93 -0.97 -21.47
N GLY A 77 10.96 -0.84 -20.61
CA GLY A 77 10.81 -0.72 -19.16
C GLY A 77 10.14 0.56 -18.67
N LEU A 78 10.16 1.60 -19.49
CA LEU A 78 9.49 2.87 -19.19
C LEU A 78 7.99 2.70 -18.91
N TYR A 79 7.36 1.66 -19.46
CA TYR A 79 5.95 1.37 -19.22
C TYR A 79 5.63 1.16 -17.73
N VAL A 80 6.48 0.45 -16.99
CA VAL A 80 6.25 0.16 -15.56
C VAL A 80 6.38 1.45 -14.73
N ILE A 81 7.44 2.22 -14.96
CA ILE A 81 7.65 3.50 -14.27
C ILE A 81 6.55 4.50 -14.65
N GLY A 82 6.15 4.55 -15.93
CA GLY A 82 5.09 5.41 -16.44
C GLY A 82 3.74 5.09 -15.81
N THR A 83 3.33 3.82 -15.81
CA THR A 83 2.06 3.40 -15.17
C THR A 83 2.06 3.64 -13.66
N MET A 84 3.14 3.29 -12.96
CA MET A 84 3.28 3.59 -11.53
C MET A 84 3.28 5.10 -11.25
N GLY A 85 3.92 5.89 -12.11
CA GLY A 85 3.97 7.36 -12.03
C GLY A 85 2.60 8.01 -12.26
N VAL A 86 1.82 7.53 -13.24
CA VAL A 86 0.45 8.00 -13.49
C VAL A 86 -0.47 7.65 -12.31
N LEU A 87 -0.42 6.41 -11.81
CA LEU A 87 -1.22 5.98 -10.66
C LEU A 87 -0.81 6.73 -9.37
N GLY A 88 0.50 6.90 -9.16
CA GLY A 88 1.06 7.66 -8.05
C GLY A 88 0.70 9.14 -8.13
N GLY A 89 0.80 9.75 -9.30
CA GLY A 89 0.42 11.13 -9.55
C GLY A 89 -1.07 11.37 -9.35
N ALA A 90 -1.93 10.52 -9.89
CA ALA A 90 -3.38 10.69 -9.80
C ALA A 90 -3.92 10.42 -8.38
N PHE A 91 -3.50 9.34 -7.74
CA PHE A 91 -4.09 8.86 -6.49
C PHE A 91 -3.12 8.82 -5.29
N GLY A 92 -1.82 8.79 -5.54
CA GLY A 92 -0.80 8.69 -4.49
C GLY A 92 -1.05 7.53 -3.54
N ARG A 93 -0.91 7.77 -2.23
CA ARG A 93 -1.14 6.73 -1.20
C ARG A 93 -2.60 6.42 -0.93
N LEU A 94 -3.55 7.09 -1.60
CA LEU A 94 -4.97 6.69 -1.57
C LEU A 94 -5.12 5.22 -1.98
N ILE A 95 -4.33 4.78 -2.95
CA ILE A 95 -4.33 3.39 -3.43
C ILE A 95 -4.07 2.39 -2.30
N CYS A 96 -3.09 2.68 -1.43
CA CYS A 96 -2.80 1.84 -0.26
C CYS A 96 -3.98 1.76 0.72
N GLY A 97 -4.81 2.81 0.77
CA GLY A 97 -6.01 2.89 1.61
C GLY A 97 -7.26 2.29 0.99
N TRP A 98 -7.41 2.26 -0.34
CA TRP A 98 -8.68 1.95 -1.01
C TRP A 98 -8.63 0.74 -1.95
N ALA A 99 -7.49 0.44 -2.60
CA ALA A 99 -7.42 -0.61 -3.61
C ALA A 99 -6.40 -1.73 -3.28
N CYS A 100 -5.49 -1.52 -2.34
CA CYS A 100 -4.47 -2.51 -2.01
C CYS A 100 -5.02 -3.69 -1.17
N PRO A 101 -4.95 -4.95 -1.66
CA PRO A 101 -5.47 -6.12 -0.94
C PRO A 101 -4.68 -6.38 0.35
N PHE A 102 -3.35 -6.25 0.31
CA PHE A 102 -2.52 -6.41 1.49
C PHE A 102 -2.80 -5.34 2.57
N GLY A 103 -3.27 -4.15 2.16
CA GLY A 103 -3.73 -3.11 3.07
C GLY A 103 -5.04 -3.47 3.77
N LEU A 104 -5.96 -4.13 3.06
CA LEU A 104 -7.22 -4.65 3.61
C LEU A 104 -6.95 -5.74 4.65
N ILE A 105 -6.04 -6.68 4.37
CA ILE A 105 -5.66 -7.75 5.30
C ILE A 105 -5.14 -7.17 6.62
N GLN A 106 -4.22 -6.20 6.56
CA GLN A 106 -3.69 -5.54 7.76
C GLN A 106 -4.78 -4.79 8.55
N GLU A 107 -5.73 -4.14 7.86
CA GLU A 107 -6.85 -3.46 8.52
C GLU A 107 -7.83 -4.45 9.16
N LEU A 108 -7.99 -5.64 8.58
CA LEU A 108 -8.81 -6.71 9.15
C LEU A 108 -8.14 -7.33 10.38
N LEU A 109 -6.84 -7.63 10.31
CA LEU A 109 -6.05 -8.15 11.44
C LEU A 109 -6.05 -7.19 12.63
N TYR A 110 -5.97 -5.88 12.38
CA TYR A 110 -6.01 -4.88 13.44
C TYR A 110 -7.34 -4.86 14.22
N LYS A 111 -8.44 -5.40 13.69
CA LYS A 111 -9.72 -5.49 14.42
C LYS A 111 -9.70 -6.54 15.54
N ILE A 112 -8.75 -7.48 15.52
CA ILE A 112 -8.66 -8.52 16.55
C ILE A 112 -8.38 -7.85 17.91
N PRO A 113 -9.21 -8.08 18.94
CA PRO A 113 -9.07 -7.44 20.25
C PRO A 113 -7.73 -7.84 20.88
N SER A 114 -6.88 -6.85 21.12
CA SER A 114 -5.52 -7.03 21.62
C SER A 114 -4.98 -5.70 22.15
N LYS A 115 -3.87 -5.74 22.89
CA LYS A 115 -3.18 -4.53 23.35
C LYS A 115 -2.63 -3.77 22.14
N LYS A 116 -3.19 -2.59 21.86
CA LYS A 116 -2.80 -1.79 20.71
C LYS A 116 -1.58 -0.92 21.05
N PHE A 117 -0.63 -0.87 20.14
CA PHE A 117 0.57 -0.04 20.22
C PHE A 117 0.65 0.91 19.03
N SER A 118 1.12 2.13 19.28
CA SER A 118 1.41 3.08 18.20
C SER A 118 2.81 2.84 17.64
N ILE A 119 2.96 2.93 16.33
CA ILE A 119 4.28 2.84 15.69
C ILE A 119 4.91 4.24 15.71
N PRO A 120 6.15 4.38 16.20
CA PRO A 120 6.86 5.66 16.19
C PRO A 120 7.07 6.16 14.76
N GLN A 121 6.87 7.47 14.54
CA GLN A 121 6.93 8.08 13.20
C GLN A 121 8.30 7.92 12.52
N LYS A 122 9.40 7.83 13.27
CA LYS A 122 10.75 7.61 12.74
C LYS A 122 10.87 6.32 11.93
N LEU A 123 10.12 5.27 12.28
CA LEU A 123 10.13 4.00 11.56
C LEU A 123 9.46 4.13 10.18
N ASN A 124 8.69 5.19 9.93
CA ASN A 124 8.09 5.42 8.63
C ASN A 124 9.16 5.72 7.54
N TYR A 125 10.39 6.08 7.92
CA TYR A 125 11.47 6.34 6.95
C TYR A 125 12.15 5.07 6.45
N VAL A 126 12.04 3.95 7.19
CA VAL A 126 12.72 2.69 6.87
C VAL A 126 12.31 2.15 5.48
N LYS A 127 11.07 2.38 5.06
CA LYS A 127 10.56 1.96 3.75
C LYS A 127 11.29 2.61 2.57
N TYR A 128 11.83 3.81 2.74
CA TYR A 128 12.63 4.46 1.70
C TYR A 128 13.99 3.77 1.57
N GLY A 129 14.54 3.28 2.69
CA GLY A 129 15.67 2.36 2.67
C GLY A 129 15.33 1.07 1.93
N PHE A 130 14.18 0.44 2.19
CA PHE A 130 13.75 -0.73 1.42
C PHE A 130 13.60 -0.45 -0.08
N LEU A 131 13.03 0.70 -0.46
CA LEU A 131 12.93 1.11 -1.85
C LEU A 131 14.33 1.32 -2.48
N LEU A 132 15.21 2.07 -1.83
CA LEU A 132 16.53 2.35 -2.38
C LEU A 132 17.41 1.11 -2.45
N PHE A 133 17.53 0.35 -1.36
CA PHE A 133 18.45 -0.78 -1.28
C PHE A 133 17.89 -2.04 -1.94
N PHE A 134 16.69 -2.49 -1.58
CA PHE A 134 16.17 -3.79 -2.02
C PHE A 134 15.50 -3.76 -3.40
N VAL A 135 15.00 -2.59 -3.84
CA VAL A 135 14.33 -2.47 -5.14
C VAL A 135 15.25 -1.89 -6.21
N ILE A 136 16.17 -0.98 -5.86
CA ILE A 136 17.04 -0.30 -6.82
C ILE A 136 18.48 -0.83 -6.74
N LEU A 137 19.18 -0.63 -5.62
CA LEU A 137 20.63 -0.86 -5.53
C LEU A 137 21.02 -2.35 -5.68
N LEU A 138 20.38 -3.25 -4.93
CA LEU A 138 20.78 -4.66 -4.90
C LEU A 138 20.55 -5.37 -6.25
N PRO A 139 19.39 -5.21 -6.94
CA PRO A 139 19.22 -5.76 -8.29
C PRO A 139 20.23 -5.21 -9.32
N LEU A 140 20.78 -4.01 -9.12
CA LEU A 140 21.76 -3.40 -10.02
C LEU A 140 23.20 -3.85 -9.76
N THR A 141 23.53 -4.11 -8.48
CA THR A 141 24.92 -4.33 -8.04
C THR A 141 25.26 -5.80 -7.84
N VAL A 142 24.30 -6.60 -7.37
CA VAL A 142 24.50 -8.04 -7.14
C VAL A 142 23.85 -8.80 -8.28
N VAL A 143 24.72 -9.31 -9.15
CA VAL A 143 24.36 -10.01 -10.38
C VAL A 143 24.83 -11.46 -10.32
N ASP A 144 24.07 -12.34 -10.95
CA ASP A 144 24.45 -13.73 -11.17
C ASP A 144 25.57 -13.85 -12.23
N ASP A 145 26.08 -15.07 -12.42
CA ASP A 145 27.16 -15.38 -13.39
C ASP A 145 26.84 -14.92 -14.83
N PHE A 146 25.56 -14.80 -15.16
CA PHE A 146 25.06 -14.34 -16.46
C PHE A 146 24.79 -12.82 -16.51
N GLY A 147 25.12 -12.08 -15.46
CA GLY A 147 24.96 -10.62 -15.36
C GLY A 147 23.55 -10.13 -15.02
N TYR A 148 22.59 -11.04 -14.80
CA TYR A 148 21.22 -10.68 -14.40
C TYR A 148 21.14 -10.43 -12.90
N GLY A 149 20.43 -9.37 -12.51
CA GLY A 149 20.07 -9.14 -11.11
C GLY A 149 18.93 -10.02 -10.63
N GLU A 150 18.83 -10.21 -9.32
CA GLU A 150 17.70 -10.92 -8.70
C GLU A 150 16.64 -9.95 -8.14
N LEU A 151 15.41 -10.44 -7.96
CA LEU A 151 14.34 -9.67 -7.29
C LEU A 151 14.48 -9.71 -5.77
N TRP A 152 15.51 -9.06 -5.22
CA TRP A 152 15.85 -9.05 -3.79
C TRP A 152 14.67 -8.85 -2.82
N PHE A 153 13.88 -7.78 -2.96
CA PHE A 153 12.69 -7.57 -2.12
C PHE A 153 11.66 -8.71 -2.21
N CYS A 154 11.23 -9.11 -3.42
CA CYS A 154 10.30 -10.22 -3.61
C CYS A 154 10.86 -11.59 -3.15
N LYS A 155 12.18 -11.80 -3.30
CA LYS A 155 12.88 -13.05 -2.96
C LYS A 155 13.25 -13.17 -1.48
N TYR A 156 13.32 -12.08 -0.70
CA TYR A 156 13.75 -12.19 0.70
C TYR A 156 12.82 -11.52 1.72
N VAL A 157 12.07 -10.49 1.34
CA VAL A 157 11.38 -9.62 2.32
C VAL A 157 9.86 -9.62 2.17
N CYS A 158 9.33 -9.70 0.95
CA CYS A 158 7.92 -9.43 0.66
C CYS A 158 6.94 -10.41 1.37
N PRO A 159 6.20 -9.97 2.40
CA PRO A 159 5.25 -10.85 3.10
C PRO A 159 4.00 -11.13 2.25
N ALA A 160 3.60 -10.19 1.38
CA ALA A 160 2.48 -10.40 0.45
C ALA A 160 2.78 -11.55 -0.52
N GLY A 161 4.01 -11.65 -1.03
CA GLY A 161 4.42 -12.76 -1.89
C GLY A 161 4.36 -14.12 -1.19
N THR A 162 4.76 -14.20 0.08
CA THR A 162 4.66 -15.43 0.86
C THR A 162 3.20 -15.83 1.11
N LEU A 163 2.35 -14.85 1.43
CA LEU A 163 0.94 -15.09 1.73
C LEU A 163 0.11 -15.44 0.48
N GLU A 164 0.30 -14.71 -0.61
CA GLU A 164 -0.51 -14.83 -1.83
C GLU A 164 0.02 -15.91 -2.79
N ALA A 165 1.34 -16.14 -2.84
CA ALA A 165 1.94 -17.11 -3.75
C ALA A 165 2.62 -18.27 -3.02
N GLY A 166 3.48 -17.98 -2.04
CA GLY A 166 4.31 -18.99 -1.39
C GLY A 166 3.51 -20.12 -0.73
N LEU A 167 2.55 -19.78 0.13
CA LEU A 167 1.72 -20.78 0.82
C LEU A 167 0.77 -21.51 -0.14
N PRO A 168 -0.01 -20.83 -1.02
CA PRO A 168 -0.91 -21.54 -1.95
C PRO A 168 -0.17 -22.44 -2.93
N MET A 169 0.98 -22.02 -3.46
CA MET A 169 1.77 -22.84 -4.39
C MET A 169 2.32 -24.11 -3.72
N LEU A 170 2.73 -24.02 -2.45
CA LEU A 170 3.19 -25.19 -1.71
C LEU A 170 2.06 -26.22 -1.50
N VAL A 171 0.83 -25.76 -1.28
CA VAL A 171 -0.35 -26.62 -1.14
C VAL A 171 -0.77 -27.22 -2.49
N LEU A 172 -0.74 -26.43 -3.56
CA LEU A 172 -1.15 -26.87 -4.90
C LEU A 172 -0.13 -27.83 -5.55
N GLN A 173 1.16 -27.64 -5.27
CA GLN A 173 2.24 -28.42 -5.86
C GLN A 173 3.15 -29.00 -4.74
N PRO A 174 2.82 -30.17 -4.19
CA PRO A 174 3.59 -30.80 -3.12
C PRO A 174 5.05 -31.09 -3.51
N ALA A 175 5.35 -31.22 -4.80
CA ALA A 175 6.71 -31.39 -5.31
C ALA A 175 7.64 -30.21 -4.97
N LEU A 176 7.10 -28.99 -4.77
CA LEU A 176 7.88 -27.83 -4.34
C LEU A 176 8.36 -27.93 -2.89
N SER A 177 7.84 -28.88 -2.09
CA SER A 177 8.32 -29.09 -0.72
C SER A 177 9.81 -29.41 -0.64
N GLN A 178 10.38 -30.02 -1.68
CA GLN A 178 11.82 -30.30 -1.77
C GLN A 178 12.66 -29.02 -1.97
N THR A 179 12.04 -27.93 -2.40
CA THR A 179 12.70 -26.61 -2.56
C THR A 179 12.55 -25.73 -1.30
N ILE A 180 11.95 -26.25 -0.23
CA ILE A 180 11.88 -25.55 1.05
C ILE A 180 13.30 -25.47 1.62
N GLY A 181 13.88 -24.28 1.52
CA GLY A 181 15.17 -23.95 2.10
C GLY A 181 15.08 -22.85 3.16
N LEU A 182 16.24 -22.42 3.63
CA LEU A 182 16.40 -21.33 4.60
C LEU A 182 15.65 -20.05 4.19
N VAL A 183 15.63 -19.74 2.89
CA VAL A 183 14.96 -18.55 2.34
C VAL A 183 13.44 -18.61 2.55
N PHE A 184 12.82 -19.78 2.44
CA PHE A 184 11.39 -19.95 2.68
C PHE A 184 11.04 -19.76 4.16
N TYR A 185 11.82 -20.35 5.06
CA TYR A 185 11.64 -20.17 6.50
C TYR A 185 11.80 -18.71 6.92
N ASN A 186 12.82 -18.01 6.41
CA ASN A 186 13.01 -16.59 6.69
C ASN A 186 11.78 -15.76 6.26
N LYS A 187 11.28 -15.98 5.04
CA LYS A 187 10.05 -15.33 4.55
C LYS A 187 8.83 -15.62 5.41
N LEU A 188 8.70 -16.87 5.88
CA LEU A 188 7.59 -17.27 6.73
C LEU A 188 7.67 -16.58 8.09
N THR A 189 8.86 -16.50 8.68
CA THR A 189 9.12 -15.76 9.92
C THR A 189 8.79 -14.27 9.76
N ILE A 190 9.20 -13.64 8.65
CA ILE A 190 8.86 -12.25 8.34
C ILE A 190 7.34 -12.07 8.21
N LEU A 191 6.65 -12.98 7.49
CA LEU A 191 5.20 -12.95 7.35
C LEU A 191 4.50 -13.05 8.71
N ILE A 192 4.87 -14.03 9.54
CA ILE A 192 4.30 -14.22 10.87
C ILE A 192 4.55 -12.99 11.75
N GLY A 193 5.76 -12.45 11.72
CA GLY A 193 6.12 -11.21 12.42
C GLY A 193 5.23 -10.04 12.04
N PHE A 194 5.00 -9.83 10.73
CA PHE A 194 4.10 -8.77 10.26
C PHE A 194 2.62 -9.05 10.55
N ILE A 195 2.17 -10.30 10.57
CA ILE A 195 0.80 -10.66 10.97
C ILE A 195 0.59 -10.28 12.43
N ILE A 196 1.48 -10.73 13.33
CA ILE A 196 1.43 -10.40 14.76
C ILE A 196 1.49 -8.88 14.95
N TRP A 197 2.41 -8.21 14.27
CA TRP A 197 2.52 -6.76 14.36
C TRP A 197 1.26 -6.05 13.83
N SER A 198 0.59 -6.58 12.80
CA SER A 198 -0.65 -6.00 12.26
C SER A 198 -1.85 -6.16 13.18
N ILE A 199 -1.80 -7.15 14.08
CA ILE A 199 -2.77 -7.29 15.16
C ILE A 199 -2.52 -6.20 16.21
N LEU A 200 -1.26 -5.99 16.59
CA LEU A 200 -0.87 -5.03 17.65
C LEU A 200 -0.89 -3.56 17.19
N ALA A 201 -0.62 -3.28 15.93
CA ALA A 201 -0.48 -1.93 15.39
C ALA A 201 -1.18 -1.78 14.04
N SER A 202 -1.62 -0.57 13.72
CA SER A 202 -2.33 -0.32 12.46
C SER A 202 -1.36 -0.23 11.28
N ARG A 203 -1.52 -1.16 10.33
CA ARG A 203 -0.82 -1.17 9.02
C ARG A 203 0.72 -1.07 9.13
N PRO A 204 1.40 -1.90 9.93
CA PRO A 204 2.83 -1.78 10.19
C PRO A 204 3.67 -1.89 8.93
N PHE A 205 3.41 -2.88 8.08
CA PHE A 205 4.20 -3.10 6.88
C PHE A 205 4.09 -1.92 5.89
N CYS A 206 2.86 -1.40 5.69
CA CYS A 206 2.63 -0.25 4.81
C CYS A 206 3.31 1.03 5.32
N ARG A 207 3.54 1.14 6.64
CA ARG A 207 4.21 2.27 7.27
C ARG A 207 5.73 2.12 7.24
N THR A 208 6.27 0.93 7.51
CA THR A 208 7.69 0.76 7.81
C THR A 208 8.52 0.10 6.71
N ALA A 209 7.95 -0.81 5.90
CA ALA A 209 8.76 -1.66 5.02
C ALA A 209 8.29 -1.68 3.55
N CYS A 210 7.08 -1.22 3.25
CA CYS A 210 6.50 -1.32 1.91
C CYS A 210 7.14 -0.31 0.92
N PRO A 211 7.91 -0.78 -0.09
CA PRO A 211 8.54 0.11 -1.07
C PRO A 211 7.52 0.76 -2.01
N LEU A 212 6.39 0.09 -2.31
CA LEU A 212 5.29 0.68 -3.08
C LEU A 212 4.69 1.88 -2.35
N GLY A 213 4.53 1.73 -1.03
CA GLY A 213 4.08 2.81 -0.17
C GLY A 213 5.06 3.97 -0.13
N ALA A 214 6.37 3.72 -0.22
CA ALA A 214 7.40 4.75 -0.31
C ALA A 214 7.33 5.48 -1.66
N PHE A 215 7.21 4.76 -2.76
CA PHE A 215 7.10 5.33 -4.10
C PHE A 215 5.87 6.25 -4.23
N TYR A 216 4.68 5.79 -3.82
CA TYR A 216 3.47 6.62 -3.85
C TYR A 216 3.49 7.79 -2.85
N ALA A 217 4.35 7.73 -1.82
CA ALA A 217 4.53 8.85 -0.90
C ALA A 217 5.26 10.05 -1.55
N LEU A 218 6.06 9.80 -2.59
CA LEU A 218 6.76 10.86 -3.34
C LEU A 218 5.77 11.79 -4.07
N PHE A 219 4.61 11.25 -4.48
CA PHE A 219 3.57 11.98 -5.20
C PHE A 219 2.58 12.71 -4.28
N LYS A 220 2.93 12.96 -3.01
CA LYS A 220 2.00 13.54 -2.02
C LYS A 220 1.35 14.87 -2.44
N LYS A 221 2.02 15.67 -3.28
CA LYS A 221 1.55 16.98 -3.76
C LYS A 221 0.70 16.91 -5.03
N LEU A 222 0.89 15.88 -5.86
CA LEU A 222 0.29 15.79 -7.20
C LEU A 222 -1.08 15.10 -7.21
N LYS A 223 -1.45 14.41 -6.12
CA LYS A 223 -2.69 13.65 -6.00
C LYS A 223 -3.95 14.50 -6.25
N LEU A 224 -4.84 13.99 -7.08
CA LEU A 224 -6.12 14.62 -7.42
C LEU A 224 -7.10 14.59 -6.24
N VAL A 225 -7.04 13.55 -5.42
CA VAL A 225 -7.92 13.37 -4.26
C VAL A 225 -7.14 13.59 -2.98
N LYS A 226 -7.39 14.71 -2.31
CA LYS A 226 -6.73 15.09 -1.05
C LYS A 226 -7.74 15.59 -0.03
N LEU A 227 -7.31 15.60 1.22
CA LEU A 227 -8.05 16.26 2.29
C LEU A 227 -7.56 17.68 2.41
N ARG A 228 -8.47 18.65 2.41
CA ARG A 228 -8.17 20.06 2.64
C ARG A 228 -8.36 20.37 4.12
N PHE A 229 -7.44 21.14 4.66
CA PHE A 229 -7.47 21.61 6.05
C PHE A 229 -7.85 23.09 6.07
N SER A 230 -8.86 23.43 6.86
CA SER A 230 -9.24 24.82 7.16
C SER A 230 -8.81 25.17 8.57
N ALA A 231 -7.83 26.08 8.69
CA ALA A 231 -7.33 26.55 9.98
C ALA A 231 -8.39 27.34 10.75
N GLU A 232 -9.24 28.08 10.05
CA GLU A 232 -10.30 28.93 10.62
C GLU A 232 -11.34 28.11 11.39
N ASN A 233 -11.67 26.92 10.87
CA ASN A 233 -12.65 26.02 11.47
C ASN A 233 -12.03 25.09 12.53
N CYS A 234 -10.70 25.04 12.64
CA CYS A 234 -10.01 24.10 13.50
C CYS A 234 -9.87 24.63 14.93
N THR A 235 -10.50 23.94 15.89
CA THR A 235 -10.38 24.24 17.32
C THR A 235 -9.15 23.61 17.99
N LYS A 236 -8.23 23.00 17.22
CA LYS A 236 -7.05 22.28 17.73
C LYS A 236 -7.35 21.23 18.81
N CYS A 237 -8.53 20.61 18.75
CA CYS A 237 -8.97 19.60 19.74
C CYS A 237 -8.24 18.24 19.67
N GLU A 238 -7.31 18.06 18.73
CA GLU A 238 -6.50 16.85 18.51
C GLU A 238 -7.26 15.53 18.29
N ALA A 239 -8.60 15.55 18.21
CA ALA A 239 -9.43 14.37 18.02
C ALA A 239 -9.09 13.57 16.75
N CYS A 240 -8.48 14.22 15.75
CA CYS A 240 -8.06 13.57 14.51
C CYS A 240 -6.83 12.66 14.66
N HIS A 241 -5.99 12.84 15.70
CA HIS A 241 -4.76 12.06 15.92
C HIS A 241 -5.04 10.58 16.22
N PRO A 242 -5.84 10.21 17.24
CA PRO A 242 -6.03 8.80 17.62
C PRO A 242 -6.80 8.00 16.57
N VAL A 243 -7.62 8.65 15.76
CA VAL A 243 -8.44 8.02 14.73
C VAL A 243 -7.63 7.71 13.46
N CYS A 244 -6.47 8.35 13.27
CA CYS A 244 -5.66 8.19 12.07
C CYS A 244 -4.93 6.83 12.06
N PRO A 245 -5.23 5.91 11.11
CA PRO A 245 -4.59 4.59 11.06
C PRO A 245 -3.11 4.66 10.70
N MET A 246 -2.65 5.79 10.17
CA MET A 246 -1.25 6.02 9.79
C MET A 246 -0.47 6.81 10.85
N GLY A 247 -1.12 7.26 11.93
CA GLY A 247 -0.47 8.09 12.96
C GLY A 247 -0.07 9.49 12.47
N VAL A 248 -0.73 10.01 11.45
CA VAL A 248 -0.56 11.39 10.94
C VAL A 248 -1.31 12.36 11.84
N LYS A 249 -0.63 13.42 12.26
CA LYS A 249 -1.22 14.54 12.99
C LYS A 249 -1.78 15.57 12.00
N PHE A 250 -2.99 15.34 11.52
CA PHE A 250 -3.52 16.06 10.35
C PHE A 250 -3.68 17.58 10.54
N ASN A 251 -3.95 18.06 11.77
CA ASN A 251 -4.02 19.49 12.10
C ASN A 251 -2.65 20.20 12.06
N GLU A 252 -1.56 19.47 12.28
CA GLU A 252 -0.18 19.99 12.27
C GLU A 252 0.45 19.81 10.88
N SER A 253 0.27 18.63 10.27
CA SER A 253 0.83 18.25 8.98
C SER A 253 -0.24 17.72 8.01
N PRO A 254 -1.06 18.59 7.39
CA PRO A 254 -2.10 18.16 6.45
C PRO A 254 -1.52 17.51 5.17
N ASP A 255 -0.34 17.94 4.74
CA ASP A 255 0.39 17.42 3.57
C ASP A 255 1.40 16.31 3.91
N ASP A 256 1.11 15.56 4.97
CA ASP A 256 1.93 14.41 5.35
C ASP A 256 1.93 13.35 4.24
N ALA A 257 3.12 12.85 3.91
CA ALA A 257 3.31 11.83 2.90
C ALA A 257 2.67 10.49 3.30
N GLU A 258 2.43 10.28 4.61
CA GLU A 258 1.80 9.09 5.14
C GLU A 258 0.28 9.06 5.00
N CYS A 259 -0.35 10.18 4.65
CA CYS A 259 -1.79 10.28 4.55
C CYS A 259 -2.33 9.45 3.36
N ILE A 260 -3.13 8.43 3.67
CA ILE A 260 -3.80 7.54 2.68
C ILE A 260 -5.20 8.03 2.27
N SER A 261 -5.57 9.27 2.61
CA SER A 261 -6.91 9.83 2.31
C SER A 261 -8.07 8.89 2.67
N CYS A 262 -7.99 8.21 3.82
CA CYS A 262 -8.99 7.23 4.26
C CYS A 262 -10.30 7.85 4.80
N LEU A 263 -10.32 9.18 4.95
CA LEU A 263 -11.47 9.98 5.40
C LEU A 263 -11.94 9.72 6.84
N LYS A 264 -11.19 8.97 7.66
CA LYS A 264 -11.59 8.73 9.06
C LYS A 264 -11.56 10.01 9.90
N CYS A 265 -10.49 10.81 9.81
CA CYS A 265 -10.38 12.07 10.55
C CYS A 265 -11.50 13.06 10.18
N MET A 266 -11.88 13.12 8.90
CA MET A 266 -13.01 13.93 8.43
C MET A 266 -14.34 13.43 9.01
N ASN A 267 -14.65 12.14 8.87
CA ASN A 267 -16.00 11.62 9.17
C ASN A 267 -16.24 11.23 10.63
N GLN A 268 -15.19 10.86 11.37
CA GLN A 268 -15.32 10.27 12.72
C GLN A 268 -14.82 11.20 13.83
N ALA A 269 -13.91 12.13 13.51
CA ALA A 269 -13.27 12.98 14.51
C ALA A 269 -13.68 14.46 14.40
N CYS A 270 -13.64 15.02 13.20
CA CYS A 270 -13.92 16.43 12.98
C CYS A 270 -15.41 16.74 13.10
N LYS A 271 -15.79 17.61 14.06
CA LYS A 271 -17.17 18.09 14.26
C LYS A 271 -17.41 19.52 13.73
N PHE A 272 -16.37 20.19 13.27
CA PHE A 272 -16.38 21.62 12.92
C PHE A 272 -16.12 21.86 11.42
N ASP A 273 -16.20 20.83 10.58
CA ASP A 273 -15.90 20.93 9.14
C ASP A 273 -14.55 21.58 8.81
N ALA A 274 -13.55 21.38 9.68
CA ALA A 274 -12.17 21.82 9.48
C ALA A 274 -11.40 20.93 8.50
N ILE A 275 -11.94 19.75 8.18
CA ILE A 275 -11.36 18.79 7.25
C ILE A 275 -12.41 18.51 6.19
N THR A 276 -12.10 18.81 4.93
CA THR A 276 -13.00 18.56 3.79
C THR A 276 -12.29 17.70 2.73
N LEU A 277 -13.05 17.00 1.89
CA LEU A 277 -12.49 16.27 0.77
C LEU A 277 -12.35 17.22 -0.41
N GLU A 278 -11.27 17.14 -1.15
CA GLU A 278 -11.06 17.90 -2.38
C GLU A 278 -10.74 16.91 -3.51
N ILE A 279 -11.50 17.00 -4.60
CA ILE A 279 -11.35 16.16 -5.79
C ILE A 279 -11.05 17.09 -6.96
N ALA A 280 -9.85 16.99 -7.52
CA ALA A 280 -9.40 17.77 -8.68
C ALA A 280 -9.62 19.30 -8.51
N GLY A 281 -9.37 19.83 -7.31
CA GLY A 281 -9.54 21.25 -6.99
C GLY A 281 -10.94 21.65 -6.50
N ILE A 282 -11.93 20.75 -6.59
CA ILE A 282 -13.30 21.03 -6.17
C ILE A 282 -13.50 20.50 -4.74
N PRO A 283 -13.85 21.35 -3.76
CA PRO A 283 -14.15 20.90 -2.41
C PRO A 283 -15.48 20.15 -2.38
N PHE A 284 -15.42 18.89 -1.95
CA PHE A 284 -16.54 18.03 -1.60
C PHE A 284 -16.61 17.91 -0.06
N GLY A 285 -17.61 18.52 0.56
CA GLY A 285 -17.76 18.47 2.02
C GLY A 285 -19.20 18.72 2.46
N SER A 286 -19.79 17.69 3.06
CA SER A 286 -20.99 17.69 3.92
C SER A 286 -22.16 18.60 3.50
N GLN A 287 -22.92 18.19 2.48
CA GLN A 287 -24.36 18.49 2.45
C GLN A 287 -25.13 17.17 2.52
N GLY A 288 -25.86 16.98 3.62
CA GLY A 288 -26.76 15.83 3.79
C GLY A 288 -26.80 15.24 5.20
N GLY A 289 -27.08 16.06 6.21
CA GLY A 289 -27.36 15.59 7.56
C GLY A 289 -27.68 16.74 8.49
N LEU A 290 -28.97 17.10 8.57
CA LEU A 290 -29.54 17.94 9.63
C LEU A 290 -28.94 17.59 11.00
N ARG A 291 -28.07 18.43 11.56
CA ARG A 291 -27.95 18.64 13.02
C ARG A 291 -27.53 20.07 13.32
N MET A 292 -28.50 20.77 13.88
CA MET A 292 -28.49 22.04 14.61
C MET A 292 -27.13 22.72 14.78
N HIS A 293 -27.10 23.99 14.35
CA HIS A 293 -26.31 25.05 14.96
C HIS A 293 -26.19 24.79 16.47
N ARG A 294 -25.01 24.33 16.91
CA ARG A 294 -24.61 24.45 18.30
C ARG A 294 -23.73 25.69 18.35
N PRO A 295 -24.05 26.66 19.21
CA PRO A 295 -23.30 27.91 19.27
C PRO A 295 -21.83 27.63 19.58
N LYS A 296 -20.97 28.50 19.07
CA LYS A 296 -19.53 28.48 19.32
C LYS A 296 -19.31 28.53 20.85
N PRO A 297 -18.28 27.85 21.40
CA PRO A 297 -17.87 28.07 22.77
C PRO A 297 -17.30 29.50 22.86
N GLY A 298 -18.17 30.46 23.16
CA GLY A 298 -17.89 31.90 23.13
C GLY A 298 -19.12 32.80 23.30
N ASP A 299 -20.32 32.32 22.97
CA ASP A 299 -21.55 33.15 23.01
C ASP A 299 -22.37 32.96 24.31
N ALA A 300 -21.75 32.51 25.40
CA ALA A 300 -22.39 32.38 26.71
C ALA A 300 -21.61 33.17 27.78
N ALA A 301 -21.38 34.45 27.51
CA ALA A 301 -20.86 35.41 28.49
C ALA A 301 -21.17 36.85 28.05
N THR A 302 -22.45 37.21 28.00
CA THR A 302 -22.95 38.60 28.13
C THR A 302 -24.41 38.53 28.53
#